data_AF-A0YVC9-F1
#
_entry.id   AF-A0YVC9-F1
#
_cell.length_a   1.000
_cell.length_b   1.000
_cell.length_c   1.000
_cell.angle_alpha   90.00
_cell.angle_beta   90.00
_cell.angle_gamma   90.00
#
_symmetry.space_group_name_H-M   'P 1'
#
loop_
_entity.id
_entity.type
_entity.pdbx_description
1 polymer ?
#
loop_
_entity_poly.entity_id
_entity_poly.type
_entity_poly.pdbx_seq_one_letter_code
_entity_poly.pdbx_strand_id
1 'polypeptide(L)'
;MVQQPRQDEPVYSCVIPVDSMTGYTDEEVIVFGTSIEDAKHQAEQLLINQYGCNSHQITQLMQVATIELLASWCSPDRSDEREL
;
A
#
# COMPACT_ATOMS: atom_id res chain seq x y z
N MET A 1 -19.94 -7.22 -15.80
CA MET A 1 -19.89 -7.65 -14.39
C MET A 1 -18.67 -6.99 -13.76
N VAL A 2 -18.87 -5.97 -12.92
CA VAL A 2 -17.78 -5.33 -12.16
C VAL A 2 -17.88 -5.91 -10.75
N GLN A 3 -16.85 -6.65 -10.34
CA GLN A 3 -16.77 -7.19 -8.98
C GLN A 3 -16.60 -6.00 -8.03
N GLN A 4 -17.59 -5.74 -7.18
CA GLN A 4 -17.46 -4.72 -6.12
C GLN A 4 -16.35 -5.17 -5.17
N PRO A 5 -15.35 -4.32 -4.86
CA PRO A 5 -14.38 -4.63 -3.82
C PRO A 5 -15.13 -4.87 -2.51
N ARG A 6 -14.79 -5.94 -1.78
CA ARG A 6 -15.45 -6.30 -0.52
C ARG A 6 -15.35 -5.11 0.44
N GLN A 7 -16.48 -4.47 0.71
CA GLN A 7 -16.57 -3.14 1.34
C GLN A 7 -16.16 -3.08 2.81
N ASP A 8 -15.73 -4.18 3.44
CA ASP A 8 -15.65 -4.28 4.90
C ASP A 8 -14.28 -4.72 5.46
N GLU A 9 -13.25 -4.85 4.62
CA GLU A 9 -11.91 -5.21 5.10
C GLU A 9 -10.99 -3.98 5.10
N PRO A 10 -10.29 -3.70 6.22
CA PRO A 10 -9.34 -2.59 6.27
C PRO A 10 -8.22 -2.86 5.26
N VAL A 11 -8.04 -1.94 4.32
CA VAL A 11 -6.96 -2.02 3.33
C VAL A 11 -5.81 -1.15 3.84
N TYR A 12 -4.64 -1.72 3.99
CA TYR A 12 -3.42 -1.01 4.31
C TYR A 12 -2.61 -0.84 3.03
N SER A 13 -2.17 0.39 2.73
CA SER A 13 -1.22 0.66 1.67
C SER A 13 0.18 0.81 2.26
N CYS A 14 1.13 0.01 1.79
CA CYS A 14 2.54 0.16 2.04
C CYS A 14 3.17 0.85 0.83
N VAL A 15 3.62 2.09 1.01
CA VAL A 15 4.27 2.93 -0.01
C VAL A 15 5.77 2.89 0.25
N ILE A 16 6.54 2.45 -0.74
CA ILE A 16 7.98 2.25 -0.64
C ILE A 16 8.66 3.06 -1.73
N PRO A 17 9.44 4.09 -1.38
CA PRO A 17 10.24 4.79 -2.37
C PRO A 17 11.36 3.87 -2.86
N VAL A 18 11.41 3.60 -4.17
CA VAL A 18 12.45 2.79 -4.81
C VAL A 18 13.39 3.62 -5.69
N ASP A 19 13.19 4.94 -5.72
CA ASP A 19 14.01 5.92 -6.44
C ASP A 19 15.51 5.75 -6.17
N SER A 20 15.86 5.48 -4.90
CA SER A 20 17.23 5.31 -4.43
C SER A 20 17.90 4.05 -4.99
N MET A 21 17.13 3.07 -5.47
CA MET A 21 17.64 1.82 -6.04
C MET A 21 17.56 1.79 -7.56
N THR A 22 16.48 2.30 -8.14
CA THR A 22 16.21 2.17 -9.58
C THR A 22 16.82 3.31 -10.37
N GLY A 23 17.20 4.39 -9.69
CA GLY A 23 17.77 5.60 -10.31
C GLY A 23 16.72 6.45 -11.03
N TYR A 24 15.44 6.07 -10.94
CA TYR A 24 14.32 6.85 -11.45
C TYR A 24 13.78 7.73 -10.36
N THR A 25 13.83 9.05 -10.59
CA THR A 25 13.29 10.03 -9.66
C THR A 25 11.79 9.82 -9.48
N ASP A 26 11.32 9.84 -8.24
CA ASP A 26 9.90 9.72 -7.88
C ASP A 26 9.29 8.32 -8.14
N GLU A 27 10.12 7.28 -8.30
CA GLU A 27 9.59 5.92 -8.43
C GLU A 27 9.26 5.32 -7.06
N GLU A 28 8.02 4.88 -6.90
CA GLU A 28 7.49 4.28 -5.68
C GLU A 28 6.70 3.00 -5.97
N VAL A 29 6.81 2.06 -5.03
CA VAL A 29 6.09 0.80 -5.04
C VAL A 29 4.97 0.89 -4.01
N ILE A 30 3.75 0.71 -4.46
CA ILE A 30 2.56 0.73 -3.61
C ILE A 30 1.97 -0.67 -3.55
N VAL A 31 1.86 -1.22 -2.35
CA VAL A 31 1.31 -2.56 -2.11
C VAL A 31 0.17 -2.50 -1.12
N PHE A 32 -0.88 -3.28 -1.39
CA PHE A 32 -2.07 -3.34 -0.56
C PHE A 32 -2.14 -4.67 0.19
N GLY A 33 -2.53 -4.61 1.45
CA GLY A 33 -2.80 -5.78 2.27
C GLY A 33 -3.99 -5.59 3.20
N THR A 34 -4.56 -6.69 3.69
CA THR A 34 -5.69 -6.64 4.64
C THR A 34 -5.24 -6.34 6.07
N SER A 35 -3.93 -6.27 6.30
CA SER A 35 -3.29 -5.95 7.58
C SER A 35 -1.93 -5.33 7.33
N ILE A 36 -1.37 -4.63 8.34
CA ILE A 36 -0.02 -4.04 8.25
C ILE A 36 1.02 -5.11 7.92
N GLU A 37 0.94 -6.27 8.58
CA GLU A 37 1.86 -7.39 8.35
C GLU A 37 1.71 -8.00 6.96
N ASP A 38 0.48 -8.08 6.46
CA ASP A 38 0.21 -8.57 5.10
C ASP A 38 0.76 -7.60 4.04
N ALA A 39 0.49 -6.30 4.19
CA ALA A 39 1.02 -5.27 3.30
C ALA A 39 2.56 -5.25 3.29
N LYS A 40 3.20 -5.47 4.43
CA LYS A 40 4.67 -5.62 4.55
C LYS A 40 5.18 -6.86 3.82
N HIS A 41 4.59 -8.03 4.08
CA HIS A 41 5.02 -9.27 3.42
C HIS A 41 4.84 -9.20 1.89
N GLN A 42 3.73 -8.64 1.42
CA GLN A 42 3.47 -8.45 -0.01
C GLN A 42 4.52 -7.49 -0.62
N ALA A 43 4.84 -6.40 0.09
CA ALA A 43 5.91 -5.48 -0.29
C ALA A 43 7.28 -6.17 -0.38
N GLU A 44 7.67 -6.95 0.62
CA GLU A 44 8.93 -7.68 0.62
C GLU A 44 9.02 -8.65 -0.55
N GLN A 45 7.96 -9.43 -0.79
CA GLN A 45 7.90 -10.36 -1.91
C GLN A 45 7.98 -9.65 -3.26
N LEU A 46 7.34 -8.49 -3.41
CA LEU A 46 7.41 -7.69 -4.63
C LEU A 46 8.83 -7.15 -4.85
N LEU A 47 9.46 -6.60 -3.82
CA LEU A 47 10.85 -6.13 -3.88
C LEU A 47 11.83 -7.25 -4.26
N ILE A 48 11.63 -8.46 -3.74
CA ILE A 48 12.45 -9.63 -4.10
C ILE A 48 12.20 -10.05 -5.55
N ASN A 49 10.94 -10.24 -5.93
CA ASN A 49 10.59 -10.85 -7.21
C ASN A 49 10.72 -9.89 -8.40
N GLN A 50 10.39 -8.62 -8.21
CA GLN A 50 10.38 -7.62 -9.29
C GLN A 50 11.67 -6.81 -9.35
N TYR A 51 12.27 -6.49 -8.21
CA TYR A 51 13.47 -5.66 -8.13
C TYR A 51 14.74 -6.45 -7.77
N GLY A 52 14.62 -7.74 -7.43
CA GLY A 52 15.78 -8.57 -7.07
C GLY A 52 16.47 -8.10 -5.78
N CYS A 53 15.74 -7.44 -4.88
CA CYS A 53 16.33 -6.85 -3.68
C CYS A 53 16.87 -7.92 -2.73
N ASN A 54 18.00 -7.60 -2.10
CA ASN A 54 18.59 -8.41 -1.02
C ASN A 54 17.99 -8.00 0.33
N SER A 55 18.09 -8.86 1.36
CA SER A 55 17.54 -8.62 2.70
C SER A 55 17.95 -7.28 3.31
N HIS A 56 19.20 -6.84 3.08
CA HIS A 56 19.67 -5.53 3.53
C HIS A 56 18.95 -4.36 2.85
N GLN A 57 18.77 -4.44 1.52
CA GLN A 57 18.08 -3.42 0.75
C GLN A 57 16.60 -3.33 1.15
N ILE A 58 15.94 -4.49 1.29
CA ILE A 58 14.56 -4.57 1.78
C ILE A 58 14.43 -3.91 3.14
N THR A 59 15.35 -4.20 4.07
CA THR A 59 15.34 -3.58 5.41
C THR A 59 15.46 -2.06 5.34
N GLN A 60 16.34 -1.53 4.47
CA GLN A 60 16.48 -0.08 4.30
C GLN A 60 15.23 0.57 3.71
N LEU A 61 14.64 -0.06 2.69
CA LEU A 61 13.41 0.42 2.05
C LEU A 61 12.23 0.38 3.02
N MET A 62 12.11 -0.69 3.81
CA MET A 62 11.05 -0.81 4.82
C MET A 62 11.18 0.20 5.97
N GLN A 63 12.37 0.75 6.23
CA GLN A 63 12.54 1.83 7.21
C GLN A 63 11.99 3.16 6.72
N VAL A 64 12.06 3.41 5.41
CA VAL A 64 11.50 4.62 4.77
C VAL A 64 10.10 4.40 4.22
N ALA A 65 9.61 3.16 4.23
CA ALA A 65 8.28 2.80 3.80
C ALA A 65 7.22 3.41 4.73
N THR A 66 6.19 3.99 4.11
CA THR A 66 5.05 4.55 4.82
C THR A 66 3.89 3.58 4.71
N ILE A 67 3.27 3.25 5.84
CA ILE A 67 2.09 2.39 5.87
C ILE A 67 0.90 3.23 6.30
N GLU A 68 -0.10 3.31 5.43
CA GLU A 68 -1.31 4.07 5.66
C GLU A 68 -2.51 3.12 5.65
N LEU A 69 -3.43 3.35 6.58
CA LEU A 69 -4.73 2.69 6.54
C LEU A 69 -5.58 3.44 5.52
N LEU A 70 -5.89 2.79 4.41
CA LEU A 70 -6.91 3.25 3.49
C LEU A 70 -8.26 2.96 4.14
N ALA A 71 -8.80 3.97 4.80
CA ALA A 71 -10.21 3.99 5.18
C ALA A 71 -11.04 3.68 3.92
N SER A 72 -12.12 2.92 4.11
CA SER A 72 -12.99 2.45 3.03
C SER A 72 -13.30 3.58 2.04
N TRP A 73 -12.70 3.48 0.85
CA TRP A 73 -12.73 4.49 -0.22
C TRP A 73 -14.17 4.84 -0.69
N CYS A 74 -15.17 4.09 -0.23
CA CYS A 74 -16.59 4.26 -0.53
C CYS A 74 -17.48 4.00 0.69
N SER A 75 -17.25 4.70 1.81
CA SER A 75 -18.40 5.02 2.66
C SER A 75 -19.05 6.27 2.06
N PRO A 76 -20.29 6.23 1.56
CA PRO A 76 -21.01 7.47 1.33
C PRO A 76 -20.97 8.22 2.67
N ASP A 77 -20.43 9.42 2.65
CA ASP A 77 -20.51 10.30 3.80
C ASP A 77 -22.00 10.46 4.11
N ARG A 78 -22.48 9.76 5.15
CA ARG A 78 -23.81 9.97 5.73
C ARG A 78 -23.77 11.28 6.53
N SER A 79 -23.29 12.36 5.93
CA SER A 79 -23.39 13.71 6.47
C SER A 79 -24.07 14.67 5.48
N ASP A 80 -24.97 14.14 4.64
CA ASP A 80 -25.95 14.94 3.88
C ASP A 80 -27.38 14.39 4.12
N GLU A 81 -27.83 14.43 5.38
CA GLU A 81 -29.26 14.28 5.74
C GLU A 81 -29.75 15.49 6.56
N ARG A 82 -29.19 16.68 6.29
CA ARG A 82 -29.78 17.96 6.66
C ARG A 82 -29.80 18.84 5.43
N GLU A 83 -30.96 18.90 4.76
CA GLU A 83 -31.74 20.12 4.57
C GLU A 83 -32.82 19.87 3.51
N LEU A 84 -34.06 19.64 3.95
CA LEU A 84 -35.32 20.21 3.42
C LEU A 84 -36.54 19.64 4.17
#